data_AF-A0A3R7TW36-F1
#
_entry.id   AF-A0A3R7TW36-F1
#
_cell.length_a   1.000
_cell.length_b   1.000
_cell.length_c   1.000
_cell.angle_alpha   90.00
_cell.angle_beta   90.00
_cell.angle_gamma   90.00
#
_symmetry.space_group_name_H-M   'P 1'
#
loop_
_entity.id
_entity.type
_entity.pdbx_description
1 polymer ?
#
loop_
_entity_poly.entity_id
_entity_poly.type
_entity_poly.pdbx_seq_one_letter_code
_entity_poly.pdbx_strand_id
1 'polypeptide(L)'
;MKIMEELSEGLKDHQYYYELLDALIEENDMELKNRLQIGDGYTQFIRDQSKVLMDTTIEMVREKGISFQEASDIALEGWRERTFG
;
A
#
# COMPACT_ATOMS: atom_id res chain seq x y z
N MET A 1 6.60 -22.65 14.37
CA MET A 1 6.65 -21.28 14.93
C MET A 1 7.67 -20.38 14.21
N LYS A 2 8.04 -20.63 12.94
CA LYS A 2 9.00 -19.81 12.17
C LYS A 2 8.36 -18.75 11.26
N ILE A 3 7.09 -18.94 10.90
CA ILE A 3 6.37 -18.05 9.96
C ILE A 3 6.28 -16.62 10.52
N MET A 4 6.21 -16.47 11.85
CA MET A 4 6.05 -15.19 12.53
C MET A 4 7.35 -14.40 12.71
N GLU A 5 8.53 -15.05 12.66
CA GLU A 5 9.83 -14.39 12.79
C GLU A 5 10.36 -13.90 11.43
N GLU A 6 10.08 -14.59 10.31
CA GLU A 6 10.40 -14.09 8.96
C GLU A 6 9.47 -12.97 8.48
N LEU A 7 8.25 -12.88 9.03
CA LEU A 7 7.38 -11.70 8.86
C LEU A 7 7.97 -10.44 9.51
N SER A 8 9.00 -10.55 10.38
CA SER A 8 9.41 -9.49 11.33
C SER A 8 10.57 -8.58 10.89
N GLU A 9 11.44 -8.98 9.95
CA GLU A 9 12.51 -8.09 9.42
C GLU A 9 12.12 -7.38 8.11
N GLY A 10 11.21 -7.99 7.34
CA GLY A 10 10.71 -7.50 6.05
C GLY A 10 9.41 -6.68 6.13
N LEU A 11 8.93 -6.39 7.34
CA LEU A 11 8.27 -5.14 7.70
C LEU A 11 9.30 -3.98 7.62
N LYS A 12 10.09 -3.84 6.54
CA LYS A 12 9.79 -2.86 5.48
C LYS A 12 8.58 -2.03 5.88
N ASP A 13 8.90 -0.99 6.63
CA ASP A 13 8.07 -0.03 7.34
C ASP A 13 6.75 0.28 6.62
N HIS A 14 5.78 0.86 7.32
CA HIS A 14 4.68 1.60 6.67
C HIS A 14 5.16 2.50 5.51
N GLN A 15 6.43 2.90 5.56
CA GLN A 15 7.17 3.57 4.51
C GLN A 15 7.21 2.85 3.15
N TYR A 16 7.16 1.51 3.09
CA TYR A 16 7.14 0.75 1.83
C TYR A 16 5.95 1.14 0.96
N TYR A 17 4.73 1.01 1.49
CA TYR A 17 3.54 1.43 0.76
C TYR A 17 3.45 2.95 0.65
N TYR A 18 3.98 3.70 1.63
CA TYR A 18 3.98 5.15 1.56
C TYR A 18 4.75 5.68 0.34
N GLU A 19 6.00 5.23 0.17
CA GLU A 19 6.87 5.63 -0.94
C GLU A 19 6.34 5.11 -2.27
N LEU A 20 5.85 3.87 -2.29
CA LEU A 20 5.28 3.26 -3.49
C LEU A 20 4.02 4.01 -3.96
N LEU A 21 3.13 4.37 -3.04
CA LEU A 21 1.92 5.11 -3.36
C LEU A 21 2.24 6.54 -3.83
N ASP A 22 3.20 7.22 -3.21
CA ASP A 22 3.61 8.55 -3.65
C ASP A 22 4.14 8.53 -5.09
N ALA A 23 5.00 7.56 -5.41
CA ALA A 23 5.52 7.36 -6.76
C ALA A 23 4.41 7.02 -7.77
N LEU A 24 3.50 6.11 -7.41
CA LEU A 24 2.40 5.71 -8.30
C LEU A 24 1.46 6.88 -8.60
N ILE A 25 1.13 7.70 -7.61
CA ILE A 25 0.29 8.89 -7.83
C ILE A 25 1.04 9.92 -8.67
N GLU A 26 2.33 10.14 -8.41
CA GLU A 26 3.14 11.07 -9.22
C GLU A 26 3.24 10.64 -10.69
N GLU A 27 3.35 9.35 -10.96
CA GLU A 27 3.44 8.80 -12.32
C GLU A 27 2.09 8.76 -13.06
N ASN A 28 0.97 8.50 -12.36
CA ASN A 28 -0.33 8.26 -13.01
C ASN A 28 -1.29 9.44 -12.91
N ASP A 29 -1.27 10.22 -11.82
CA ASP A 29 -2.24 11.30 -11.58
C ASP A 29 -1.66 12.43 -10.69
N MET A 30 -0.83 13.28 -11.32
CA MET A 30 -0.36 14.51 -10.66
C MET A 30 -1.50 15.48 -10.32
N GLU A 31 -2.65 15.42 -10.99
CA GLU A 31 -3.79 16.28 -10.67
C GLU A 31 -4.40 15.90 -9.32
N LEU A 32 -4.52 14.59 -9.03
CA LEU A 32 -4.91 14.07 -7.73
C LEU A 32 -3.94 14.52 -6.62
N LYS A 33 -2.62 14.40 -6.86
CA LYS A 33 -1.59 14.89 -5.92
C LYS A 33 -1.79 16.37 -5.62
N ASN A 34 -1.91 17.20 -6.64
CA ASN A 34 -2.11 18.65 -6.49
C ASN A 34 -3.41 18.98 -5.75
N ARG A 35 -4.53 18.33 -6.09
CA ARG A 35 -5.83 18.53 -5.43
C ARG A 35 -5.78 18.20 -3.94
N LEU A 36 -5.14 17.09 -3.59
CA LEU A 36 -5.02 16.66 -2.19
C LEU A 36 -4.02 17.52 -1.41
N GLN A 37 -2.98 18.04 -2.06
CA GLN A 37 -2.02 18.97 -1.43
C GLN A 37 -2.64 20.33 -1.13
N ILE A 38 -3.54 20.84 -1.99
CA ILE A 38 -4.27 22.10 -1.74
C ILE A 38 -5.08 22.02 -0.43
N GLY A 39 -5.54 20.84 -0.05
CA GLY A 39 -6.28 20.60 1.19
C GLY A 39 -5.45 20.10 2.36
N ASP A 40 -4.11 20.12 2.28
CA ASP A 40 -3.17 19.49 3.25
C ASP A 40 -3.47 18.00 3.55
N GLY A 41 -4.26 17.35 2.69
CA GLY A 41 -4.79 16.01 2.89
C GLY A 41 -3.93 14.91 2.28
N TYR A 42 -2.98 15.27 1.40
CA TYR A 42 -2.19 14.30 0.64
C TYR A 42 -1.37 13.35 1.53
N THR A 43 -0.65 13.89 2.49
CA THR A 43 0.14 13.09 3.45
C THR A 43 -0.75 12.13 4.24
N GLN A 44 -1.91 12.61 4.68
CA GLN A 44 -2.87 11.79 5.42
C GLN A 44 -3.48 10.70 4.53
N PHE A 45 -3.84 11.05 3.30
CA PHE A 45 -4.36 10.12 2.30
C PHE A 45 -3.36 8.97 2.05
N ILE A 46 -2.10 9.27 1.73
CA ILE A 46 -1.08 8.24 1.50
C ILE A 46 -0.91 7.37 2.74
N ARG A 47 -0.85 7.98 3.93
CA ARG A 47 -0.69 7.23 5.18
C ARG A 47 -1.84 6.25 5.41
N ASP A 48 -3.07 6.68 5.16
CA ASP A 48 -4.26 5.84 5.34
C ASP A 48 -4.31 4.72 4.30
N GLN A 49 -4.03 5.03 3.02
CA GLN A 49 -3.96 4.02 1.97
C GLN A 49 -2.84 2.99 2.21
N SER A 50 -1.68 3.44 2.71
CA SER A 50 -0.56 2.57 3.05
C SER A 50 -0.94 1.56 4.13
N LYS A 51 -1.70 2.01 5.13
CA LYS A 51 -2.21 1.13 6.19
C LYS A 51 -3.21 0.12 5.64
N VAL A 52 -4.17 0.57 4.83
CA VAL A 52 -5.18 -0.32 4.20
C VAL A 52 -4.50 -1.40 3.36
N LEU A 53 -3.50 -1.05 2.55
CA LEU A 53 -2.73 -2.00 1.76
C LEU A 53 -1.99 -3.02 2.62
N MET A 54 -1.32 -2.56 3.69
CA MET A 54 -0.62 -3.44 4.62
C MET A 54 -1.59 -4.42 5.30
N ASP A 55 -2.70 -3.92 5.84
CA ASP A 55 -3.71 -4.74 6.52
C ASP A 55 -4.29 -5.80 5.54
N THR A 56 -4.63 -5.37 4.32
CA THR A 56 -5.13 -6.27 3.25
C THR A 56 -4.11 -7.34 2.89
N THR A 57 -2.83 -6.96 2.77
CA THR A 57 -1.75 -7.90 2.43
C THR A 57 -1.59 -8.95 3.51
N ILE A 58 -1.58 -8.54 4.78
CA ILE A 58 -1.47 -9.45 5.93
C ILE A 58 -2.67 -10.40 6.00
N GLU A 59 -3.87 -9.89 5.74
CA GLU A 59 -5.09 -10.70 5.69
C GLU A 59 -5.00 -11.76 4.59
N MET A 60 -4.62 -11.39 3.37
CA MET A 60 -4.47 -12.34 2.26
C MET A 60 -3.40 -13.41 2.53
N VAL A 61 -2.26 -13.03 3.13
CA VAL A 61 -1.22 -14.00 3.55
C VAL A 61 -1.79 -15.01 4.54
N ARG A 62 -2.60 -14.55 5.50
CA ARG A 62 -3.19 -15.42 6.54
C ARG A 62 -4.29 -16.32 5.99
N GLU A 63 -5.20 -15.78 5.18
CA GLU A 63 -6.38 -16.48 4.71
C GLU A 63 -6.08 -17.42 3.54
N LYS A 64 -5.24 -16.97 2.60
CA LYS A 64 -4.93 -17.71 1.36
C LYS A 64 -3.63 -18.51 1.47
N GLY A 65 -2.81 -18.26 2.49
CA GLY A 65 -1.52 -18.93 2.66
C GLY A 65 -0.50 -18.59 1.55
N ILE A 66 -0.70 -17.48 0.84
CA ILE A 66 0.19 -17.01 -0.23
C ILE A 66 1.35 -16.18 0.33
N SER A 67 2.35 -15.92 -0.51
CA SER A 67 3.49 -15.08 -0.12
C SER A 67 3.08 -13.62 0.07
N PHE A 68 3.83 -12.88 0.90
CA PHE A 68 3.60 -11.44 1.09
C PHE A 68 3.68 -10.66 -0.22
N GLN A 69 4.64 -10.98 -1.09
CA GLN A 69 4.80 -10.30 -2.38
C GLN A 69 3.57 -10.50 -3.26
N GLU A 70 3.10 -11.75 -3.39
CA GLU A 70 1.91 -12.07 -4.17
C GLU A 70 0.65 -11.39 -3.60
N ALA A 71 0.49 -11.39 -2.28
CA ALA A 71 -0.60 -10.66 -1.62
C ALA A 71 -0.51 -9.13 -1.84
N SER A 72 0.70 -8.57 -1.80
CA SER A 72 0.99 -7.15 -2.03
C SER A 72 0.63 -6.76 -3.46
N ASP A 73 1.05 -7.54 -4.45
CA ASP A 73 0.78 -7.27 -5.87
C ASP A 73 -0.74 -7.24 -6.13
N ILE A 74 -1.48 -8.21 -5.58
CA ILE A 74 -2.96 -8.26 -5.68
C ILE A 74 -3.59 -7.04 -4.99
N ALA A 75 -3.12 -6.68 -3.78
CA ALA A 75 -3.65 -5.54 -3.04
C ALA A 75 -3.40 -4.22 -3.77
N LEU A 76 -2.22 -4.05 -4.35
CA LEU A 76 -1.81 -2.87 -5.12
C LEU A 76 -2.60 -2.74 -6.43
N GLU A 77 -2.79 -3.83 -7.18
CA GLU A 77 -3.59 -3.82 -8.40
C GLU A 77 -5.03 -3.38 -8.10
N GLY A 78 -5.65 -3.98 -7.08
CA GLY A 78 -7.00 -3.59 -6.67
C GLY A 78 -7.10 -2.14 -6.14
N TRP A 79 -6.04 -1.62 -5.51
CA TRP A 79 -5.99 -0.21 -5.13
C TRP A 79 -5.85 0.72 -6.33
N ARG A 80 -4.99 0.36 -7.29
CA ARG A 80 -4.72 1.13 -8.51
C ARG A 80 -5.98 1.27 -9.35
N GLU A 81 -6.70 0.17 -9.57
CA GLU A 81 -7.97 0.18 -10.31
C GLU A 81 -9.02 1.07 -9.65
N ARG A 82 -9.14 1.04 -8.31
CA ARG A 82 -10.11 1.90 -7.59
C ARG A 82 -9.75 3.38 -7.60
N THR A 83 -8.47 3.70 -7.76
CA THR A 83 -7.94 5.06 -7.61
C THR A 83 -7.80 5.76 -8.97
N PHE A 84 -7.40 5.03 -10.01
CA PHE A 84 -7.12 5.58 -11.34
C PHE A 84 -7.95 4.96 -12.49
N GLY A 85 -8.66 3.87 -12.24
CA GLY A 85 -9.55 3.23 -13.22
C GLY A 85 -10.89 3.94 -13.34
#